data_AF-A0A818ACY8-F1
#
_entry.id   AF-A0A818ACY8-F1
#
_cell.length_a   1.000
_cell.length_b   1.000
_cell.length_c   1.000
_cell.angle_alpha   90.00
_cell.angle_beta   90.00
_cell.angle_gamma   90.00
#
_symmetry.space_group_name_H-M   'P 1'
#
loop_
_entity.id
_entity.type
_entity.pdbx_description
1 polymer ?
#
loop_
_entity_poly.entity_id
_entity_poly.type
_entity_poly.pdbx_seq_one_letter_code
_entity_poly.pdbx_strand_id
1 'polypeptide(L)'
;MRSNIEYELQVAEKQREIGYKPVHDSASFKIPEEHREKIDEWLKIDFQMRIDEHITRSRCLFLVGPTQHGKRSWARSLGKHISFVINFSLRAWRDDVKYIILDDIPWTDISPIAKGLLVAPGNVNLTDKYMSKMNVKNNKPCIVCINDDEGERILHSDTGDYWKENGVWIPLRRGQKMF
;
A
#
# COMPACT_ATOMS: atom_id res chain seq x y z
N MET A 1 -26.98 14.47 -23.18
CA MET A 1 -25.58 14.57 -22.71
C MET A 1 -25.54 13.81 -21.40
N ARG A 2 -24.94 12.61 -21.34
CA ARG A 2 -24.84 11.87 -20.07
C ARG A 2 -23.99 12.70 -19.11
N SER A 3 -24.39 12.78 -17.84
CA SER A 3 -23.66 13.60 -16.87
C SER A 3 -22.25 13.00 -16.66
N ASN A 4 -21.23 13.83 -16.41
CA ASN A 4 -19.86 13.34 -16.13
C ASN A 4 -19.84 12.30 -15.00
N ILE A 5 -20.79 12.41 -14.06
CA ILE A 5 -20.95 11.49 -12.93
C ILE A 5 -21.39 10.10 -13.40
N GLU A 6 -22.33 9.98 -14.35
CA GLU A 6 -22.77 8.69 -14.88
C GLU A 6 -21.67 7.97 -15.68
N TYR A 7 -20.82 8.74 -16.39
CA TYR A 7 -19.66 8.18 -17.09
C TYR A 7 -18.60 7.68 -16.12
N GLU A 8 -18.30 8.44 -15.07
CA GLU A 8 -17.37 8.03 -14.01
C GLU A 8 -17.88 6.79 -13.25
N LEU A 9 -19.19 6.71 -12.97
CA LEU A 9 -19.83 5.55 -12.37
C LEU A 9 -19.77 4.32 -13.29
N GLN A 10 -20.02 4.46 -14.60
CA GLN A 10 -19.88 3.37 -15.56
C GLN A 10 -18.43 2.88 -15.70
N VAL A 11 -17.44 3.79 -15.69
CA VAL A 11 -16.02 3.40 -15.69
C VAL A 11 -15.68 2.67 -14.38
N ALA A 12 -16.17 3.14 -13.24
CA ALA A 12 -15.97 2.50 -11.95
C ALA A 12 -16.64 1.10 -11.87
N GLU A 13 -17.85 0.94 -12.40
CA GLU A 13 -18.59 -0.33 -12.50
C GLU A 13 -17.92 -1.31 -13.47
N LYS A 14 -17.49 -0.86 -14.64
CA LYS A 14 -16.76 -1.71 -15.59
C LYS A 14 -15.40 -2.16 -15.05
N GLN A 15 -14.77 -1.35 -14.19
CA GLN A 15 -13.59 -1.75 -13.41
C GLN A 15 -13.92 -2.65 -12.20
N ARG A 16 -15.18 -2.76 -11.76
CA ARG A 16 -15.63 -3.73 -10.74
C ARG A 16 -15.81 -5.13 -11.33
N GLU A 17 -16.28 -5.24 -12.57
CA GLU A 17 -16.61 -6.52 -13.23
C GLU A 17 -15.41 -7.29 -13.81
N ILE A 18 -14.30 -6.63 -14.13
CA ILE A 18 -13.11 -7.34 -14.63
C ILE A 18 -12.32 -7.84 -13.42
N GLY A 19 -12.36 -9.16 -13.17
CA GLY A 19 -11.47 -9.81 -12.21
C GLY A 19 -10.04 -9.34 -12.45
N TYR A 20 -9.46 -8.65 -11.46
CA TYR A 20 -8.13 -8.04 -11.60
C TYR A 20 -7.11 -9.10 -12.02
N LYS A 21 -6.51 -8.93 -13.19
CA LYS A 21 -5.40 -9.75 -13.66
C LYS A 21 -4.12 -8.93 -13.52
N PRO A 22 -3.17 -9.34 -12.67
CA PRO A 22 -1.89 -8.65 -12.58
C PRO A 22 -1.14 -8.75 -13.91
N VAL A 23 -0.39 -7.70 -14.26
CA VAL A 23 0.43 -7.66 -15.49
C VAL A 23 1.57 -8.67 -15.43
N HIS A 24 2.07 -8.95 -14.23
CA HIS A 24 3.14 -9.90 -13.96
C HIS A 24 2.66 -10.93 -12.96
N ASP A 25 3.09 -12.18 -13.12
CA ASP A 25 2.91 -13.20 -12.10
C ASP A 25 3.79 -12.87 -10.88
N SER A 26 3.23 -12.86 -9.68
CA SER A 26 4.01 -12.64 -8.46
C SER A 26 5.15 -13.66 -8.30
N ALA A 27 4.96 -14.89 -8.80
CA ALA A 27 5.98 -15.94 -8.76
C ALA A 27 7.17 -15.67 -9.68
N SER A 28 7.05 -14.76 -10.67
CA SER A 28 8.17 -14.42 -11.55
C SER A 28 9.17 -13.46 -10.92
N PHE A 29 8.85 -12.85 -9.78
CA PHE A 29 9.72 -11.88 -9.12
C PHE A 29 10.81 -12.57 -8.28
N LYS A 30 12.05 -12.09 -8.40
CA LYS A 30 13.19 -12.57 -7.63
C LYS A 30 13.34 -11.75 -6.36
N ILE A 31 12.59 -12.11 -5.33
CA ILE A 31 12.79 -11.53 -3.99
C ILE A 31 14.21 -11.89 -3.51
N PRO A 32 15.03 -10.91 -3.08
CA PRO A 32 16.34 -11.20 -2.49
C PRO A 32 16.21 -12.18 -1.33
N GLU A 33 17.05 -13.21 -1.30
CA GLU A 33 16.92 -14.32 -0.36
C GLU A 33 16.96 -13.86 1.11
N GLU A 34 17.79 -12.86 1.42
CA GLU A 34 17.89 -12.23 2.75
C GLU A 34 16.58 -11.57 3.24
N HIS A 35 15.60 -11.37 2.36
CA HIS A 35 14.31 -10.76 2.68
C HIS A 35 13.15 -11.73 2.49
N ARG A 36 13.38 -12.90 1.90
CA ARG A 36 12.32 -13.86 1.53
C ARG A 36 11.49 -14.25 2.73
N GLU A 37 12.14 -14.71 3.80
CA GLU A 37 11.44 -15.13 5.03
C GLU A 37 10.57 -14.01 5.61
N LYS A 38 11.10 -12.79 5.68
CA LYS A 38 10.40 -11.63 6.24
C LYS A 38 9.20 -11.20 5.38
N ILE A 39 9.33 -11.28 4.05
CA ILE A 39 8.22 -11.00 3.13
C ILE A 39 7.17 -12.11 3.20
N ASP A 40 7.58 -13.38 3.19
CA ASP A 40 6.66 -14.52 3.25
C ASP A 40 5.88 -14.55 4.57
N GLU A 41 6.53 -14.22 5.69
CA GLU A 41 5.88 -14.04 6.99
C GLU A 41 4.84 -12.93 6.94
N TRP A 42 5.19 -11.75 6.40
CA TRP A 42 4.23 -10.64 6.27
C TRP A 42 3.06 -11.00 5.35
N LEU A 43 3.33 -11.68 4.22
CA LEU A 43 2.28 -12.17 3.32
C LEU A 43 1.34 -13.15 4.03
N LYS A 44 1.87 -14.02 4.88
CA LYS A 44 1.05 -14.97 5.64
C LYS A 44 0.23 -14.28 6.72
N ILE A 45 0.88 -13.50 7.60
CA ILE A 45 0.26 -12.97 8.83
C ILE A 45 -0.53 -11.70 8.55
N ASP A 46 0.09 -10.72 7.92
CA ASP A 46 -0.46 -9.38 7.76
C ASP A 46 -1.34 -9.27 6.51
N PHE A 47 -1.01 -10.00 5.45
CA PHE A 47 -1.73 -9.95 4.18
C PHE A 47 -2.87 -10.97 4.10
N GLN A 48 -2.60 -12.25 4.39
CA GLN A 48 -3.56 -13.34 4.20
C GLN A 48 -4.48 -13.56 5.42
N MET A 49 -3.95 -13.66 6.65
CA MET A 49 -4.78 -13.94 7.85
C MET A 49 -5.76 -12.80 8.21
N ARG A 50 -5.62 -11.61 7.60
CA ARG A 50 -6.61 -10.52 7.68
C ARG A 50 -7.90 -10.78 6.92
N ILE A 51 -7.87 -11.67 5.94
CA ILE A 51 -9.04 -12.03 5.16
C ILE A 51 -10.01 -12.88 6.03
N ASP A 52 -9.52 -13.51 7.11
CA ASP A 52 -10.21 -14.57 7.85
C ASP A 52 -10.56 -14.22 9.34
N GLU A 53 -10.77 -12.92 9.65
CA GLU A 53 -11.61 -12.41 10.79
C GLU A 53 -11.05 -12.04 12.20
N HIS A 54 -9.77 -12.20 12.59
CA HIS A 54 -9.41 -11.99 14.03
C HIS A 54 -8.22 -11.11 14.43
N ILE A 55 -7.59 -10.36 13.53
CA ILE A 55 -6.52 -9.42 13.92
C ILE A 55 -7.12 -8.00 14.01
N THR A 56 -6.69 -7.18 14.96
CA THR A 56 -7.13 -5.77 15.13
C THR A 56 -6.27 -4.77 14.34
N ARG A 57 -4.98 -5.04 14.12
CA ARG A 57 -4.03 -4.14 13.45
C ARG A 57 -2.97 -4.90 12.62
N SER A 58 -2.62 -4.42 11.43
CA SER A 58 -1.64 -5.03 10.53
C SER A 58 -0.41 -4.13 10.45
N ARG A 59 0.76 -4.74 10.35
CA ARG A 59 1.99 -4.02 10.04
C ARG A 59 1.96 -3.63 8.57
N CYS A 60 2.41 -2.43 8.22
CA CYS A 60 2.65 -2.08 6.82
C CYS A 60 3.99 -2.63 6.33
N LEU A 61 4.09 -2.94 5.04
CA LEU A 61 5.34 -3.35 4.41
C LEU A 61 6.02 -2.15 3.76
N PHE A 62 7.22 -1.78 4.19
CA PHE A 62 8.03 -0.76 3.53
C PHE A 62 9.05 -1.43 2.62
N LEU A 63 8.90 -1.24 1.31
CA LEU A 63 9.92 -1.56 0.32
C LEU A 63 10.76 -0.30 0.07
N VAL A 64 11.96 -0.29 0.62
CA VAL A 64 12.88 0.85 0.56
C VAL A 64 13.98 0.53 -0.44
N GLY A 65 14.38 1.49 -1.27
CA GLY A 65 15.49 1.30 -2.20
C GLY A 65 15.37 2.22 -3.40
N PRO A 66 16.28 2.14 -4.39
CA PRO A 66 16.27 3.07 -5.50
C PRO A 66 15.09 2.86 -6.46
N THR A 67 14.87 3.83 -7.35
CA THR A 67 13.88 3.68 -8.44
C THR A 67 14.23 2.51 -9.36
N GLN A 68 13.24 1.98 -10.08
CA GLN A 68 13.40 0.90 -11.07
C GLN A 68 13.93 -0.45 -10.52
N HIS A 69 13.76 -0.74 -9.22
CA HIS A 69 14.13 -2.03 -8.62
C HIS A 69 12.98 -3.08 -8.61
N GLY A 70 11.86 -2.79 -9.26
CA GLY A 70 10.71 -3.71 -9.35
C GLY A 70 9.73 -3.64 -8.17
N LYS A 71 9.97 -2.79 -7.16
CA LYS A 71 9.13 -2.61 -5.96
C LYS A 71 7.63 -2.49 -6.28
N ARG A 72 7.29 -1.50 -7.10
CA ARG A 72 5.91 -1.23 -7.56
C ARG A 72 5.34 -2.42 -8.33
N SER A 73 6.11 -2.99 -9.26
CA SER A 73 5.65 -4.07 -10.12
C SER A 73 5.34 -5.33 -9.30
N TRP A 74 6.20 -5.67 -8.33
CA TRP A 74 5.97 -6.75 -7.40
C TRP A 74 4.74 -6.47 -6.54
N ALA A 75 4.65 -5.28 -5.93
CA ALA A 75 3.51 -4.93 -5.09
C ALA A 75 2.18 -5.04 -5.86
N ARG A 76 2.14 -4.63 -7.14
CA ARG A 76 0.95 -4.76 -7.99
C ARG A 76 0.61 -6.20 -8.39
N SER A 77 1.59 -7.11 -8.40
CA SER A 77 1.38 -8.50 -8.78
C SER A 77 0.55 -9.32 -7.79
N LEU A 78 0.46 -8.87 -6.53
CA LEU A 78 -0.15 -9.64 -5.44
C LEU A 78 -1.70 -9.72 -5.49
N GLY A 79 -2.36 -8.90 -6.30
CA GLY A 79 -3.80 -8.98 -6.54
C GLY A 79 -4.51 -7.64 -6.63
N LYS A 80 -5.84 -7.65 -6.45
CA LYS A 80 -6.69 -6.46 -6.60
C LYS A 80 -6.40 -5.44 -5.48
N HIS A 81 -6.00 -4.22 -5.85
CA HIS A 81 -5.54 -3.19 -4.91
C HIS A 81 -6.02 -1.77 -5.29
N ILE A 82 -5.84 -0.83 -4.36
CA ILE A 82 -5.78 0.60 -4.67
C ILE A 82 -4.30 1.00 -4.78
N SER A 83 -3.94 1.74 -5.83
CA SER A 83 -2.59 2.27 -6.01
C SER A 83 -2.65 3.79 -6.00
N PHE A 84 -1.90 4.39 -5.08
CA PHE A 84 -1.63 5.82 -5.04
C PHE A 84 -0.19 6.05 -5.51
N VAL A 85 0.01 6.93 -6.48
CA VAL A 85 1.31 7.17 -7.10
C VAL A 85 1.57 8.67 -7.10
N ILE A 86 2.69 9.10 -6.54
CA ILE A 86 3.07 10.51 -6.31
C ILE A 86 2.16 11.27 -5.33
N ASN A 87 0.85 11.10 -5.43
CA ASN A 87 -0.14 11.76 -4.58
C ASN A 87 -1.15 10.77 -4.03
N PHE A 88 -1.60 11.02 -2.81
CA PHE A 88 -2.74 10.35 -2.20
C PHE A 88 -4.05 11.02 -2.62
N SER A 89 -5.10 10.23 -2.85
CA SER A 89 -6.44 10.80 -3.01
C SER A 89 -7.54 9.89 -2.47
N LEU A 90 -8.29 10.37 -1.49
CA LEU A 90 -9.40 9.57 -0.93
C LEU A 90 -10.55 9.32 -1.93
N ARG A 91 -10.62 10.09 -3.02
CA ARG A 91 -11.61 9.86 -4.09
C ARG A 91 -11.43 8.51 -4.80
N ALA A 92 -10.21 7.98 -4.81
CA ALA A 92 -9.92 6.68 -5.40
C ALA A 92 -10.12 5.52 -4.39
N TRP A 93 -10.68 5.79 -3.21
CA TRP A 93 -10.96 4.75 -2.23
C TRP A 93 -11.97 3.72 -2.77
N ARG A 94 -11.68 2.45 -2.52
CA ARG A 94 -12.50 1.32 -2.95
C ARG A 94 -12.55 0.28 -1.84
N ASP A 95 -13.74 -0.25 -1.56
CA ASP A 95 -13.89 -1.29 -0.54
C ASP A 95 -13.71 -2.71 -1.08
N ASP A 96 -13.84 -2.89 -2.40
CA ASP A 96 -13.75 -4.17 -3.10
C ASP A 96 -12.32 -4.57 -3.49
N VAL A 97 -11.31 -4.09 -2.75
CA VAL A 97 -9.89 -4.36 -2.97
C VAL A 97 -9.27 -5.03 -1.74
N LYS A 98 -8.17 -5.78 -1.95
CA LYS A 98 -7.50 -6.54 -0.88
C LYS A 98 -6.48 -5.72 -0.09
N TYR A 99 -5.78 -4.79 -0.73
CA TYR A 99 -4.68 -4.04 -0.12
C TYR A 99 -4.47 -2.67 -0.78
N ILE A 100 -3.61 -1.87 -0.16
CA ILE A 100 -3.24 -0.52 -0.60
C ILE A 100 -1.77 -0.49 -0.99
N ILE A 101 -1.43 0.24 -2.05
CA ILE A 101 -0.06 0.55 -2.44
C ILE A 101 0.13 2.07 -2.41
N LEU A 102 1.11 2.54 -1.64
CA LEU A 102 1.65 3.89 -1.77
C LEU A 102 2.97 3.81 -2.52
N ASP A 103 3.08 4.49 -3.64
CA ASP A 103 4.26 4.49 -4.49
C ASP A 103 4.78 5.90 -4.67
N ASP A 104 5.97 6.16 -4.10
CA ASP A 104 6.72 7.40 -4.28
C ASP A 104 5.92 8.65 -3.85
N ILE A 105 5.18 8.54 -2.74
CA ILE A 105 4.45 9.65 -2.13
C ILE A 105 5.32 10.24 -1.01
N PRO A 106 5.55 11.57 -0.98
CA PRO A 106 6.30 12.21 0.09
C PRO A 106 5.70 11.88 1.47
N TRP A 107 6.55 11.55 2.44
CA TRP A 107 6.05 11.19 3.78
C TRP A 107 5.25 12.33 4.42
N THR A 108 5.59 13.58 4.15
CA THR A 108 4.89 14.77 4.66
C THR A 108 3.41 14.82 4.26
N ASP A 109 3.05 14.24 3.12
CA ASP A 109 1.67 14.23 2.63
C ASP A 109 0.84 13.12 3.28
N ILE A 110 1.50 12.09 3.81
CA ILE A 110 0.87 10.90 4.40
C ILE A 110 0.92 10.93 5.94
N SER A 111 1.97 11.51 6.54
CA SER A 111 2.24 11.44 7.98
C SER A 111 1.05 11.83 8.88
N PRO A 112 0.21 12.84 8.54
CA PRO A 112 -0.92 13.22 9.39
C PRO A 112 -2.01 12.13 9.49
N ILE A 113 -2.10 11.26 8.48
CA ILE A 113 -3.11 10.20 8.39
C ILE A 113 -2.50 8.80 8.41
N ALA A 114 -1.17 8.69 8.45
CA ALA A 114 -0.43 7.44 8.21
C ALA A 114 -0.88 6.32 9.15
N LYS A 115 -1.11 6.61 10.44
CA LYS A 115 -1.61 5.61 11.40
C LYS A 115 -3.01 5.12 11.04
N GLY A 116 -3.87 5.96 10.47
CA GLY A 116 -5.18 5.53 9.99
C GLY A 116 -5.12 4.76 8.68
N LEU A 117 -4.18 5.12 7.81
CA LEU A 117 -4.06 4.59 6.45
C LEU A 117 -3.27 3.28 6.37
N LEU A 118 -2.14 3.18 7.07
CA LEU A 118 -1.14 2.13 6.84
C LEU A 118 -1.35 0.87 7.67
N VAL A 119 -1.94 0.98 8.86
CA VAL A 119 -1.95 -0.11 9.86
C VAL A 119 -3.30 -0.82 9.97
N ALA A 120 -4.24 -0.49 9.08
CA ALA A 120 -5.57 -1.10 8.99
C ALA A 120 -6.32 -1.17 10.34
N PRO A 121 -6.64 -0.03 10.99
CA PRO A 121 -7.26 -0.02 12.33
C PRO A 121 -8.75 -0.36 12.35
N GLY A 122 -9.40 -0.64 11.20
CA GLY A 122 -10.86 -0.74 11.12
C GLY A 122 -11.51 0.56 10.65
N ASN A 123 -12.55 0.99 11.34
CA ASN A 123 -13.24 2.23 11.01
C ASN A 123 -12.38 3.43 11.40
N VAL A 124 -12.08 4.30 10.45
CA VAL A 124 -11.20 5.46 10.67
C VAL A 124 -11.67 6.66 9.85
N ASN A 125 -11.51 7.86 10.42
CA ASN A 125 -11.71 9.10 9.70
C ASN A 125 -10.39 9.50 9.03
N LEU A 126 -10.35 9.47 7.70
CA LEU A 126 -9.23 9.96 6.91
C LEU A 126 -9.58 11.31 6.31
N THR A 127 -8.55 12.13 6.08
CA THR A 127 -8.68 13.39 5.33
C THR A 127 -7.69 13.38 4.19
N ASP A 128 -7.96 14.17 3.17
CA ASP A 128 -7.08 14.44 2.05
C ASP A 128 -7.07 15.97 1.86
N LYS A 129 -6.03 16.52 1.23
CA LYS A 129 -5.72 17.96 1.14
C LYS A 129 -6.87 18.81 0.62
N TYR A 130 -7.73 18.24 -0.23
CA TYR A 130 -8.80 18.96 -0.93
C TYR A 130 -10.20 18.42 -0.63
N MET A 131 -10.39 17.70 0.48
CA MET A 131 -11.71 17.21 0.86
C MET A 131 -11.93 17.16 2.36
N SER A 132 -13.21 17.18 2.73
CA SER A 132 -13.64 16.93 4.10
C SER A 132 -13.23 15.52 4.54
N LYS A 133 -13.18 15.34 5.86
CA LYS A 133 -12.94 14.03 6.47
C LYS A 133 -13.99 13.03 5.97
N MET A 134 -13.51 11.86 5.58
CA MET A 134 -14.32 10.74 5.17
C MET A 134 -14.15 9.59 6.16
N ASN A 135 -15.25 8.99 6.59
CA ASN A 135 -15.21 7.76 7.35
C ASN A 135 -15.02 6.59 6.38
N VAL A 136 -13.97 5.80 6.59
CA VAL A 136 -13.67 4.62 5.76
C VAL A 136 -13.45 3.40 6.64
N LYS A 137 -13.83 2.23 6.11
CA LYS A 137 -13.48 0.92 6.69
C LYS A 137 -12.12 0.48 6.14
N ASN A 138 -11.06 0.79 6.89
CA ASN A 138 -9.71 0.39 6.53
C ASN A 138 -9.27 -0.88 7.27
N ASN A 139 -9.53 -2.02 6.64
CA ASN A 139 -9.02 -3.34 7.04
C ASN A 139 -7.93 -3.86 6.10
N LYS A 140 -7.34 -2.97 5.29
CA LYS A 140 -6.52 -3.36 4.14
C LYS A 140 -5.04 -3.23 4.51
N PRO A 141 -4.22 -4.29 4.43
CA PRO A 141 -2.78 -4.16 4.58
C PRO A 141 -2.22 -3.18 3.55
N CYS A 142 -1.13 -2.49 3.90
CA CYS A 142 -0.54 -1.47 3.05
C CYS A 142 0.91 -1.81 2.71
N ILE A 143 1.28 -1.63 1.44
CA ILE A 143 2.64 -1.71 0.93
C ILE A 143 3.08 -0.30 0.54
N VAL A 144 4.21 0.14 1.06
CA VAL A 144 4.78 1.47 0.84
C VAL A 144 6.09 1.30 0.07
N CYS A 145 6.11 1.74 -1.18
CA CYS A 145 7.28 1.76 -2.04
C CYS A 145 7.92 3.15 -1.97
N ILE A 146 9.11 3.24 -1.38
CA ILE A 146 9.81 4.52 -1.17
C ILE A 146 11.29 4.40 -1.51
N ASN A 147 11.92 5.57 -1.63
CA ASN A 147 13.36 5.69 -1.80
C ASN A 147 14.06 5.71 -0.44
N ASP A 148 15.38 5.51 -0.47
CA ASP A 148 16.20 5.40 0.74
C ASP A 148 16.11 6.65 1.63
N ASP A 149 16.11 7.84 1.03
CA ASP A 149 16.04 9.13 1.72
C ASP A 149 14.70 9.37 2.43
N GLU A 150 13.59 8.98 1.81
CA GLU A 150 12.28 8.99 2.48
C GLU A 150 12.21 7.96 3.61
N GLY A 151 12.78 6.77 3.41
CA GLY A 151 12.84 5.74 4.44
C GLY A 151 13.58 6.22 5.68
N GLU A 152 14.75 6.82 5.49
CA GLU A 152 15.54 7.44 6.55
C GLU A 152 14.77 8.58 7.24
N ARG A 153 14.07 9.43 6.48
CA ARG A 153 13.25 10.51 7.04
C ARG A 153 12.13 9.98 7.94
N ILE A 154 11.48 8.88 7.57
CA ILE A 154 10.43 8.27 8.38
C ILE A 154 11.02 7.74 9.69
N LEU A 155 12.12 6.99 9.61
CA LEU A 155 12.75 6.36 10.76
C LEU A 155 13.34 7.35 11.76
N HIS A 156 13.71 8.55 11.29
CA HIS A 156 14.23 9.66 12.11
C HIS A 156 13.17 10.72 12.45
N SER A 157 11.91 10.51 12.05
CA SER A 157 10.80 11.39 12.45
C SER A 157 10.42 11.16 13.92
N ASP A 158 9.60 12.06 14.47
CA ASP A 158 8.95 11.93 15.78
C ASP A 158 8.12 10.63 15.93
N THR A 159 7.65 10.08 14.80
CA THR A 159 6.93 8.79 14.76
C THR A 159 7.82 7.61 14.36
N GLY A 160 9.14 7.80 14.24
CA GLY A 160 10.08 6.78 13.77
C GLY A 160 10.02 5.47 14.54
N ASP A 161 10.02 5.53 15.87
CA ASP A 161 9.96 4.33 16.71
C ASP A 161 8.65 3.54 16.53
N TYR A 162 7.53 4.26 16.36
CA TYR A 162 6.26 3.62 16.04
C TYR A 162 6.33 2.85 14.72
N TRP A 163 6.99 3.38 13.70
CA TRP A 163 7.12 2.70 12.41
C TRP A 163 8.17 1.58 12.41
N LYS A 164 9.18 1.63 13.29
CA LYS A 164 10.08 0.48 13.52
C LYS A 164 9.31 -0.72 14.07
N GLU A 165 8.36 -0.49 14.97
CA GLU A 165 7.55 -1.53 15.59
C GLU A 165 6.39 -2.01 14.69
N ASN A 166 5.77 -1.09 13.95
CA ASN A 166 4.55 -1.35 13.18
C ASN A 166 4.77 -1.46 11.67
N GLY A 167 6.02 -1.44 11.22
CA GLY A 167 6.44 -1.59 9.84
C GLY A 167 7.35 -2.79 9.64
N VAL A 168 7.15 -3.53 8.56
CA VAL A 168 8.08 -4.53 8.06
C VAL A 168 8.96 -3.85 7.01
N TRP A 169 10.20 -3.56 7.37
CA TRP A 169 11.15 -2.83 6.52
C TRP A 169 12.00 -3.79 5.68
N ILE A 170 11.97 -3.61 4.36
CA ILE A 170 12.73 -4.36 3.36
C ILE A 170 13.62 -3.39 2.56
N PRO A 171 14.89 -3.21 2.97
CA PRO A 171 15.84 -2.35 2.25
C PRO A 171 16.47 -3.09 1.07
N LEU A 172 16.11 -2.75 -0.15
CA LEU A 172 16.69 -3.26 -1.38
C LEU A 172 17.98 -2.50 -1.72
N ARG A 173 19.12 -3.17 -1.61
CA ARG A 173 20.43 -2.61 -1.95
C ARG A 173 20.59 -2.44 -3.46
N ARG A 174 21.50 -1.56 -3.88
CA ARG A 174 21.89 -1.44 -5.30
C ARG A 174 22.28 -2.81 -5.86
N GLY A 175 21.59 -3.24 -6.91
CA GLY A 175 21.79 -4.54 -7.56
C GLY A 175 20.78 -5.62 -7.16
N GLN A 176 20.07 -5.46 -6.05
CA GLN A 176 18.96 -6.32 -5.66
C GLN A 176 17.68 -5.87 -6.36
N LYS A 177 17.36 -6.48 -7.50
CA LYS A 177 16.12 -6.22 -8.24
C LYS A 177 15.13 -7.33 -7.98
N MET A 178 13.85 -6.98 -7.87
CA MET A 178 12.78 -7.97 -7.77
C MET A 178 12.39 -8.56 -9.14
N PHE A 179 13.04 -8.17 -10.25
CA PHE A 179 12.72 -8.58 -11.62
C PHE A 179 13.64 -9.72 -12.12
#